data_AF-G5LMC3-F1
#
_entry.id   AF-G5LMC3-F1
#
_cell.length_a   1.000
_cell.length_b   1.000
_cell.length_c   1.000
_cell.angle_alpha   90.00
_cell.angle_beta   90.00
_cell.angle_gamma   90.00
#
_symmetry.space_group_name_H-M   'P 1'
#
loop_
_entity.id
_entity.type
_entity.pdbx_description
1 polymer ?
#
loop_
_entity_poly.entity_id
_entity_poly.type
_entity_poly.pdbx_seq_one_letter_code
_entity_poly.pdbx_strand_id
1 'polypeptide(L)'
;RALEGELARTIETLGPVKSARVHLAMPKPSLFVREQKSPSASVTVTLEPGRALDEGQISAVVHLVSSAVAGLPPGNVTLVDQSGHLLTQSNTSGRDLNDAHNF
;
A
#
# COMPACT_ATOMS: atom_id res chain seq x y z
N ARG A 1 -2.90 -10.57 15.64
CA ARG A 1 -1.97 -9.64 14.96
C ARG A 1 -2.41 -8.23 15.37
N ALA A 2 -1.74 -7.63 16.36
CA ALA A 2 -2.16 -6.34 16.92
C ALA A 2 -1.85 -5.19 15.95
N LEU A 3 -0.65 -5.20 15.37
CA LEU A 3 -0.16 -4.15 14.46
C LEU A 3 -1.05 -3.97 13.21
N GLU A 4 -1.47 -5.06 12.57
CA GLU A 4 -2.38 -4.99 11.41
C GLU A 4 -3.71 -4.27 11.74
N GLY A 5 -4.27 -4.54 12.92
CA GLY A 5 -5.52 -3.91 13.35
C GLY A 5 -5.35 -2.44 13.72
N GLU A 6 -4.22 -2.10 14.35
CA GLU A 6 -3.88 -0.70 14.67
C GLU A 6 -3.68 0.12 13.39
N LEU A 7 -2.89 -0.40 12.44
CA LEU A 7 -2.67 0.23 11.14
C LEU A 7 -3.98 0.43 10.38
N ALA A 8 -4.84 -0.60 10.34
CA ALA A 8 -6.15 -0.50 9.72
C ALA A 8 -6.96 0.66 10.35
N ARG A 9 -7.02 0.72 11.69
CA ARG A 9 -7.76 1.75 12.40
C ARG A 9 -7.22 3.16 12.16
N THR A 10 -5.90 3.31 12.01
CA THR A 10 -5.32 4.61 11.65
C THR A 10 -5.67 5.01 10.22
N ILE A 11 -5.63 4.08 9.26
CA ILE A 11 -6.01 4.33 7.86
C ILE A 11 -7.49 4.71 7.75
N GLU A 12 -8.35 4.12 8.58
CA GLU A 12 -9.78 4.48 8.68
C GLU A 12 -10.04 5.90 9.19
N THR A 13 -9.04 6.58 9.78
CA THR A 13 -9.20 8.00 10.15
C THR A 13 -9.12 8.95 8.94
N LEU A 14 -8.71 8.44 7.77
CA LEU A 14 -8.71 9.20 6.53
C LEU A 14 -10.14 9.42 6.06
N GLY A 15 -10.51 10.69 5.82
CA GLY A 15 -11.89 11.08 5.48
C GLY A 15 -12.60 10.30 4.36
N PRO A 16 -11.93 9.85 3.27
CA PRO A 16 -12.59 9.07 2.22
C PRO A 16 -12.64 7.55 2.49
N VAL A 17 -12.03 7.05 3.58
CA VAL A 17 -11.94 5.62 3.89
C VAL A 17 -13.07 5.22 4.84
N LYS A 18 -13.90 4.28 4.40
CA LYS A 18 -14.97 3.67 5.19
C LYS A 18 -14.47 2.54 6.09
N SER A 19 -13.59 1.70 5.56
CA SER A 19 -12.95 0.61 6.30
C SER A 19 -11.62 0.23 5.67
N ALA A 20 -10.70 -0.31 6.46
CA ALA A 20 -9.40 -0.76 5.98
C ALA A 20 -9.07 -2.16 6.48
N ARG A 21 -8.30 -2.90 5.68
CA ARG A 21 -7.71 -4.19 6.05
C ARG A 21 -6.24 -4.18 5.70
N VAL A 22 -5.41 -4.59 6.64
CA VAL A 22 -3.95 -4.64 6.47
C VAL A 22 -3.48 -6.06 6.67
N HIS A 23 -2.67 -6.55 5.74
CA HIS A 23 -2.02 -7.85 5.81
C HIS A 23 -0.51 -7.68 5.68
N LEU A 24 0.22 -8.09 6.71
CA LEU A 24 1.67 -8.09 6.75
C LEU A 24 2.20 -9.50 6.45
N ALA A 25 3.09 -9.59 5.48
CA ALA A 25 3.84 -10.79 5.16
C ALA A 25 5.28 -10.64 5.68
N MET A 26 5.52 -11.22 6.85
CA MET A 26 6.84 -11.24 7.48
C MET A 26 7.61 -12.51 7.07
N PRO A 27 8.82 -12.38 6.52
CA PRO A 27 9.64 -13.52 6.16
C PRO A 27 10.16 -14.21 7.43
N LYS A 28 10.22 -15.54 7.41
CA LYS A 28 10.78 -16.30 8.53
C LYS A 28 12.31 -16.20 8.49
N PRO A 29 12.98 -15.88 9.60
CA PRO A 29 14.44 -15.94 9.66
C PRO A 29 14.88 -17.38 9.40
N SER A 30 15.75 -17.57 8.40
CA SER A 30 16.32 -18.87 8.06
C SER A 30 17.83 -18.81 8.27
N LEU A 31 18.38 -19.82 8.95
CA LEU A 31 19.83 -19.96 9.16
C LEU A 31 20.57 -20.40 7.88
N PHE A 32 19.84 -20.72 6.81
CA PHE A 32 20.38 -21.33 5.59
C PHE A 32 20.30 -20.45 4.34
N VAL A 33 19.71 -19.25 4.43
CA VAL A 33 19.51 -18.37 3.27
C VAL A 33 20.32 -17.10 3.46
N ARG A 34 21.20 -16.81 2.50
CA ARG A 34 22.05 -15.60 2.46
C ARG A 34 21.27 -14.33 2.14
N GLU A 35 20.16 -14.44 1.42
CA GLU A 35 19.23 -13.35 1.10
C GLU A 35 17.93 -13.45 1.93
N GLN A 36 17.82 -12.62 2.96
CA GLN A 36 16.52 -12.43 3.62
C GLN A 36 15.57 -11.70 2.65
N LYS A 37 14.42 -12.31 2.35
CA LYS A 37 13.33 -11.60 1.68
C LYS A 37 12.95 -10.40 2.54
N SER A 38 12.70 -9.25 1.92
CA SER A 38 12.14 -8.10 2.62
C SER A 38 10.68 -8.38 2.99
N PRO A 39 10.19 -7.86 4.13
CA PRO A 39 8.76 -7.81 4.42
C PRO A 39 7.95 -7.18 3.28
N SER A 40 6.67 -7.53 3.21
CA SER A 40 5.71 -6.91 2.31
C SER A 40 4.38 -6.66 3.02
N ALA A 41 3.61 -5.70 2.54
CA ALA A 41 2.29 -5.38 3.09
C ALA A 41 1.26 -5.20 1.97
N SER A 42 0.05 -5.68 2.23
CA SER A 42 -1.12 -5.43 1.38
C SER A 42 -2.17 -4.70 2.20
N VAL A 43 -2.65 -3.59 1.67
CA VAL A 43 -3.68 -2.75 2.28
C VAL A 43 -4.86 -2.71 1.32
N THR A 44 -6.02 -3.12 1.82
CA THR A 44 -7.29 -2.99 1.10
C THR A 44 -8.13 -1.94 1.80
N VAL A 45 -8.57 -0.93 1.06
CA VAL A 45 -9.47 0.11 1.56
C VAL A 45 -10.83 -0.04 0.91
N THR A 46 -11.88 0.16 1.71
CA THR A 46 -13.22 0.44 1.19
C THR A 46 -13.42 1.93 1.28
N LEU A 47 -13.70 2.58 0.14
CA LEU A 47 -13.94 4.01 0.08
C LEU A 47 -15.43 4.32 0.28
N GLU A 48 -15.70 5.52 0.79
CA GLU A 48 -17.05 6.06 0.81
C GLU A 48 -17.59 6.25 -0.63
N PRO A 49 -18.91 6.10 -0.87
CA PRO A 49 -19.49 6.26 -2.21
C PRO A 49 -19.16 7.62 -2.82
N GLY A 50 -18.64 7.62 -4.06
CA GLY A 50 -18.26 8.85 -4.77
C GLY A 50 -16.99 9.52 -4.24
N ARG A 51 -16.24 8.87 -3.33
CA ARG A 51 -14.95 9.35 -2.85
C ARG A 51 -13.81 8.55 -3.48
N ALA A 52 -12.67 9.21 -3.61
CA ALA A 52 -11.40 8.64 -4.02
C ALA A 52 -10.31 9.09 -3.04
N LEU A 53 -9.23 8.31 -2.96
CA LEU A 53 -8.00 8.78 -2.34
C LEU A 53 -7.22 9.64 -3.32
N ASP A 54 -6.70 10.77 -2.86
CA ASP A 54 -5.72 11.54 -3.63
C ASP A 54 -4.30 10.95 -3.47
N GLU A 55 -3.36 11.40 -4.30
CA GLU A 55 -1.97 10.91 -4.26
C GLU A 55 -1.30 11.16 -2.91
N GLY A 56 -1.59 12.27 -2.26
CA GLY A 56 -1.03 12.59 -0.94
C GLY A 56 -1.49 11.60 0.13
N GLN A 57 -2.76 11.23 0.10
CA GLN A 57 -3.34 10.22 0.98
C GLN A 57 -2.78 8.83 0.68
N ILE A 58 -2.62 8.46 -0.59
CA ILE A 58 -2.01 7.18 -0.98
C ILE A 58 -0.57 7.10 -0.47
N SER A 59 0.26 8.14 -0.71
CA SER A 59 1.63 8.21 -0.21
C SER A 59 1.70 8.19 1.32
N ALA A 60 0.77 8.87 2.00
CA ALA A 60 0.70 8.85 3.46
C ALA A 60 0.43 7.44 4.00
N VAL A 61 -0.51 6.69 3.40
CA VAL A 61 -0.78 5.29 3.78
C VAL A 61 0.44 4.40 3.57
N VAL A 62 1.10 4.51 2.42
CA VAL A 62 2.32 3.74 2.11
C VAL A 62 3.43 4.03 3.11
N HIS A 63 3.70 5.30 3.39
CA HIS A 63 4.72 5.71 4.35
C HIS A 63 4.39 5.23 5.76
N LEU A 64 3.14 5.41 6.20
CA LEU A 64 2.68 4.97 7.52
C LEU A 64 2.93 3.47 7.71
N VAL A 65 2.49 2.63 6.78
CA VAL A 65 2.65 1.18 6.85
C VAL A 65 4.12 0.78 6.79
N SER A 66 4.90 1.35 5.88
CA SER A 66 6.34 1.07 5.75
C SER A 66 7.12 1.44 7.02
N SER A 67 6.78 2.55 7.66
CA SER A 67 7.45 3.02 8.87
C SER A 67 7.12 2.18 10.11
N ALA A 68 5.94 1.57 10.14
CA ALA A 68 5.48 0.72 11.24
C ALA A 68 6.10 -0.68 11.25
N VAL A 69 6.73 -1.11 10.15
CA VAL A 69 7.32 -2.45 10.02
C VAL A 69 8.80 -2.33 9.70
N ALA A 70 9.64 -2.79 10.62
CA ALA A 70 11.09 -2.77 10.43
C ALA A 70 11.51 -3.51 9.14
N GLY A 71 12.24 -2.82 8.28
CA GLY A 71 12.76 -3.39 7.03
C GLY A 71 11.74 -3.52 5.91
N LEU A 72 10.51 -3.01 6.05
CA LEU A 72 9.52 -2.95 4.98
C LEU A 72 9.79 -1.74 4.06
N PRO A 73 10.30 -1.93 2.84
CA PRO A 73 10.46 -0.81 1.92
C PRO A 73 9.08 -0.34 1.43
N PRO A 74 8.88 0.97 1.19
CA PRO A 74 7.61 1.51 0.70
C PRO A 74 7.19 0.91 -0.64
N GLY A 75 8.15 0.50 -1.49
CA GLY A 75 7.88 -0.21 -2.74
C GLY A 75 7.27 -1.61 -2.58
N ASN A 76 7.30 -2.19 -1.38
CA ASN A 76 6.66 -3.48 -1.07
C ASN A 76 5.30 -3.31 -0.38
N VAL A 77 4.74 -2.10 -0.38
CA VAL A 77 3.40 -1.82 0.13
C VAL A 77 2.44 -1.66 -1.04
N THR A 78 1.43 -2.52 -1.07
CA THR A 78 0.40 -2.53 -2.11
C THR A 78 -0.90 -1.98 -1.53
N LEU A 79 -1.43 -0.88 -2.08
CA LEU A 79 -2.73 -0.33 -1.71
C LEU A 79 -3.76 -0.60 -2.82
N VAL A 80 -4.88 -1.23 -2.47
CA VAL A 80 -5.98 -1.55 -3.40
C VAL A 80 -7.33 -1.07 -2.85
N ASP A 81 -8.25 -0.73 -3.74
CA ASP A 81 -9.64 -0.42 -3.38
C ASP A 81 -10.54 -1.68 -3.31
N GLN A 82 -11.80 -1.49 -2.93
CA GLN A 82 -12.80 -2.56 -2.83
C GLN A 82 -13.18 -3.21 -4.17
N SER A 83 -12.87 -2.57 -5.30
CA SER A 83 -13.05 -3.10 -6.66
C SER A 83 -11.82 -3.85 -7.18
N GLY A 84 -10.72 -3.85 -6.42
CA GLY A 84 -9.46 -4.47 -6.83
C GLY A 84 -8.58 -3.55 -7.68
N HIS A 85 -8.88 -2.24 -7.77
CA HIS A 85 -8.00 -1.30 -8.44
C HIS A 85 -6.78 -1.01 -7.57
N LEU A 86 -5.61 -1.07 -8.19
CA LEU A 86 -4.34 -0.81 -7.55
C LEU A 86 -4.07 0.70 -7.50
N LEU A 87 -4.09 1.26 -6.29
CA LEU A 87 -3.95 2.71 -6.06
C LEU A 87 -2.49 3.16 -6.03
N THR A 88 -1.55 2.25 -5.71
CA THR A 88 -0.10 2.54 -5.68
C THR A 88 0.55 2.64 -7.06
N GLN A 89 -0.01 1.98 -8.09
CA GLN A 89 0.53 1.98 -9.46
C GLN A 89 -0.12 3.02 -10.38
N SER A 90 -1.16 3.72 -9.93
CA SER A 90 -1.80 4.79 -10.71
C SER A 90 -0.85 5.93 -11.11
N ASN A 91 0.37 5.97 -10.54
CA ASN A 91 1.43 6.90 -10.91
C ASN A 91 2.41 6.41 -12.01
N THR A 92 2.27 5.17 -12.49
CA THR A 92 3.07 4.64 -13.63
C THR A 92 2.23 4.55 -14.90
N SER A 93 0.98 4.10 -14.82
CA SER A 93 0.17 3.83 -16.02
C SER A 93 -0.31 5.09 -16.79
N GLY A 94 -0.10 6.30 -16.25
CA GLY A 94 -0.45 7.57 -16.90
C GLY A 94 0.72 8.28 -17.60
N ARG A 95 1.96 7.78 -17.50
CA ARG A 95 3.16 8.46 -18.04
C ARG A 95 3.80 7.74 -19.23
N ASP A 96 3.57 6.44 -19.39
CA ASP A 96 4.24 5.62 -20.41
C ASP A 96 3.54 5.58 -21.79
N LEU A 97 2.43 6.31 -22.00
CA LEU A 97 1.68 6.30 -23.26
C LEU A 97 1.81 7.58 -24.13
N ASN A 98 2.50 8.62 -23.65
CA ASN A 98 2.56 9.92 -24.35
C ASN A 98 3.89 10.24 -25.07
N ASP A 99 4.91 9.38 -25.00
CA ASP A 99 6.24 9.66 -25.60
C ASP A 99 6.47 8.99 -26.97
N ALA A 100 5.45 8.38 -27.58
CA ALA A 100 5.60 7.63 -28.84
C ALA A 100 5.11 8.37 -30.11
N HIS A 101 4.80 9.68 -30.03
CA HIS A 101 4.32 10.47 -31.17
C HIS A 101 5.09 11.78 -31.35
N ASN A 102 6.42 11.74 -31.49
CA ASN A 102 7.14 12.83 -32.16
C ASN A 102 8.50 12.40 -32.72
N PHE A 103 8.50 11.66 -33.83
CA PHE A 103 9.60 11.63 -34.80
C PHE A 103 9.04 11.54 -36.21
#